data_AF-A0A349FEI3-F1
#
_entry.id   AF-A0A349FEI3-F1
#
_cell.length_a   1.000
_cell.length_b   1.000
_cell.length_c   1.000
_cell.angle_alpha   90.00
_cell.angle_beta   90.00
_cell.angle_gamma   90.00
#
_symmetry.space_group_name_H-M   'P 1'
#
loop_
_entity.id
_entity.type
_entity.pdbx_description
1 polymer ?
#
loop_
_entity_poly.entity_id
_entity_poly.type
_entity_poly.pdbx_seq_one_letter_code
_entity_poly.pdbx_strand_id
1 'polypeptide(L)'
;MSHILPQHSHPQPLYCAQQVKTGEVEAAKLAGLEMYQLMLSAGEAVFNHVVGQYGCDIKLLVLCGGGNNGGDGYVVAKLAMQKGIKVTLWSVVSPDKLIGDA
;
A
#
# COMPACT_ATOMS: atom_id res chain seq x y z
N MET A 1 -5.12 -30.14 26.17
CA MET A 1 -5.48 -28.79 25.68
C MET A 1 -4.24 -27.92 25.85
N SER A 2 -3.43 -27.80 24.81
CA SER A 2 -2.20 -27.01 24.82
C SER A 2 -2.54 -25.52 24.65
N HIS A 3 -2.32 -24.74 25.69
CA HIS A 3 -2.32 -23.29 25.60
C HIS A 3 -1.16 -22.85 24.69
N ILE A 4 -1.48 -22.36 23.49
CA ILE A 4 -0.52 -21.62 22.66
C ILE A 4 -0.39 -20.24 23.29
N LEU A 5 0.74 -19.96 23.92
CA LEU A 5 1.08 -18.60 24.37
C LEU A 5 1.22 -17.71 23.13
N PRO A 6 0.71 -16.46 23.14
CA PRO A 6 0.93 -15.53 22.05
C PRO A 6 2.44 -15.30 21.89
N GLN A 7 2.94 -15.50 20.67
CA GLN A 7 4.32 -15.21 20.31
C GLN A 7 4.67 -13.78 20.71
N HIS A 8 5.80 -13.63 21.39
CA HIS A 8 6.31 -12.36 21.90
C HIS A 8 6.26 -11.25 20.83
N SER A 9 5.45 -10.23 21.07
CA SER A 9 5.50 -8.98 20.32
C SER A 9 6.78 -8.23 20.72
N HIS A 10 7.83 -8.40 19.93
CA HIS A 10 8.99 -7.50 20.03
C HIS A 10 8.49 -6.06 19.85
N PRO A 11 8.98 -5.09 20.66
CA PRO A 11 8.64 -3.70 20.44
C PRO A 11 9.06 -3.32 19.02
N GLN A 12 8.08 -3.05 18.16
CA GLN A 12 8.35 -2.54 16.83
C GLN A 12 8.67 -1.04 16.97
N PRO A 13 9.87 -0.59 16.56
CA PRO A 13 10.17 0.83 16.56
C PRO A 13 9.17 1.56 15.67
N LEU A 14 8.54 2.61 16.20
CA LEU A 14 7.72 3.51 15.41
C LEU A 14 8.61 4.60 14.83
N TYR A 15 8.66 4.66 13.50
CA TYR A 15 9.43 5.65 12.76
C TYR A 15 8.56 6.86 12.42
N CYS A 16 9.13 8.05 12.44
CA CYS A 16 8.47 9.23 11.92
C CYS A 16 8.37 9.16 10.38
N ALA A 17 7.42 9.88 9.79
CA ALA A 17 7.23 9.88 8.34
C ALA A 17 8.51 10.25 7.57
N GLN A 18 9.32 11.17 8.12
CA GLN A 18 10.60 11.55 7.52
C GLN A 18 11.61 10.40 7.55
N GLN A 19 11.68 9.64 8.64
CA GLN A 19 12.56 8.48 8.77
C GLN A 19 12.18 7.37 7.80
N VAL A 20 10.87 7.10 7.65
CA VAL A 20 10.37 6.12 6.67
C VAL A 20 10.76 6.57 5.26
N LYS A 21 10.45 7.82 4.89
CA LYS A 21 10.76 8.37 3.56
C LYS A 21 12.23 8.25 3.19
N THR A 22 13.15 8.54 4.12
CA THR A 22 14.60 8.40 3.85
C THR A 22 15.06 6.95 3.92
N GLY A 23 14.48 6.16 4.82
CA GLY A 23 14.85 4.77 5.04
C GLY A 23 14.42 3.84 3.91
N GLU A 24 13.28 4.10 3.27
CA GLU A 24 12.78 3.33 2.12
C GLU A 24 13.74 3.38 0.94
N VAL A 25 14.35 4.53 0.67
CA VAL A 25 15.33 4.68 -0.43
C VAL A 25 16.56 3.81 -0.19
N GLU A 26 17.13 3.87 1.02
CA GLU A 26 18.29 3.05 1.37
C GLU A 26 17.93 1.56 1.44
N ALA A 27 16.75 1.22 1.97
CA ALA A 27 16.28 -0.16 2.03
C ALA A 27 16.06 -0.76 0.63
N ALA A 28 15.44 -0.01 -0.28
CA ALA A 28 15.25 -0.41 -1.67
C ALA A 28 16.60 -0.71 -2.33
N LYS A 29 17.55 0.21 -2.19
CA LYS A 29 18.91 0.06 -2.73
C LYS A 29 19.63 -1.16 -2.17
N LEU A 30 19.57 -1.39 -0.86
CA LEU A 30 20.17 -2.56 -0.21
C LEU A 30 19.52 -3.87 -0.66
N ALA A 31 18.23 -3.85 -0.99
CA ALA A 31 17.49 -4.99 -1.50
C ALA A 31 17.62 -5.18 -3.03
N GLY A 32 18.26 -4.25 -3.75
CA GLY A 32 18.33 -4.26 -5.22
C GLY A 32 16.97 -4.04 -5.88
N LEU A 33 16.09 -3.27 -5.24
CA LEU A 33 14.75 -2.97 -5.71
C LEU A 33 14.63 -1.50 -6.13
N GLU A 34 13.80 -1.25 -7.12
CA GLU A 34 13.36 0.10 -7.49
C GLU A 34 12.25 0.58 -6.54
N MET A 35 12.16 1.88 -6.30
CA MET A 35 11.11 2.48 -5.44
C MET A 35 9.70 2.11 -5.92
N TYR A 36 9.48 2.08 -7.24
CA TYR A 36 8.23 1.62 -7.83
C TYR A 36 7.86 0.18 -7.42
N GLN A 37 8.82 -0.73 -7.25
CA GLN A 37 8.53 -2.10 -6.80
C GLN A 37 8.07 -2.15 -5.34
N LEU A 38 8.57 -1.23 -4.50
CA LEU A 38 8.06 -1.07 -3.14
C LEU A 38 6.61 -0.58 -3.15
N MET A 39 6.28 0.41 -3.99
CA MET A 39 4.90 0.90 -4.16
C MET A 39 3.94 -0.21 -4.62
N LEU A 40 4.35 -1.01 -5.61
CA LEU A 40 3.57 -2.16 -6.06
C LEU A 40 3.29 -3.14 -4.91
N SER A 41 4.32 -3.43 -4.11
CA SER A 41 4.23 -4.35 -2.98
C SER A 41 3.35 -3.79 -1.86
N ALA A 42 3.46 -2.49 -1.56
CA ALA A 42 2.65 -1.81 -0.56
C ALA A 42 1.16 -1.79 -0.97
N GLY A 43 0.86 -1.39 -2.20
CA GLY A 43 -0.50 -1.41 -2.75
C GLY A 43 -1.11 -2.82 -2.78
N GLU A 44 -0.33 -3.84 -3.16
CA GLU A 44 -0.78 -5.24 -3.12
C GLU A 44 -1.08 -5.69 -1.69
N ALA A 45 -0.24 -5.36 -0.72
CA ALA A 45 -0.46 -5.69 0.68
C ALA A 45 -1.77 -5.08 1.22
N VAL A 46 -2.03 -3.80 0.89
CA VAL A 46 -3.29 -3.12 1.24
C VAL A 46 -4.48 -3.81 0.59
N PHE A 47 -4.40 -4.11 -0.71
CA PHE A 47 -5.46 -4.80 -1.43
C PHE A 47 -5.79 -6.16 -0.82
N ASN A 48 -4.77 -6.97 -0.57
CA ASN A 48 -4.91 -8.30 0.04
C ASN A 48 -5.50 -8.23 1.44
N HIS A 49 -5.13 -7.22 2.23
CA HIS A 49 -5.72 -7.00 3.54
C HIS A 49 -7.22 -6.70 3.45
N VAL A 50 -7.61 -5.79 2.55
CA VAL A 50 -9.02 -5.42 2.34
C VAL A 50 -9.84 -6.63 1.88
N VAL A 51 -9.38 -7.37 0.87
CA VAL A 51 -10.10 -8.54 0.37
C VAL A 51 -10.12 -9.67 1.40
N GLY A 52 -9.05 -9.87 2.17
CA GLY A 52 -9.01 -10.86 3.24
C GLY A 52 -10.02 -10.57 4.36
N GLN A 53 -10.25 -9.28 4.66
CA GLN A 53 -11.21 -8.84 5.69
C GLN A 53 -12.66 -8.85 5.20
N TYR A 54 -12.90 -8.36 3.98
CA TYR A 54 -14.25 -8.03 3.51
C TYR A 54 -14.74 -8.86 2.31
N GLY A 55 -13.88 -9.68 1.71
CA GLY A 55 -14.16 -10.41 0.48
C GLY A 55 -14.17 -9.52 -0.76
N CYS A 56 -14.62 -10.08 -1.89
CA CYS A 56 -14.66 -9.39 -3.18
C CYS A 56 -16.03 -8.76 -3.53
N ASP A 57 -17.11 -9.15 -2.85
CA ASP A 57 -18.46 -8.62 -3.12
C ASP A 57 -18.70 -7.30 -2.37
N ILE A 58 -17.82 -6.33 -2.64
CA ILE A 58 -17.82 -5.01 -2.02
C ILE A 58 -17.72 -3.92 -3.08
N LYS A 59 -18.01 -2.69 -2.67
CA LYS A 59 -17.72 -1.48 -3.46
C LYS A 59 -16.57 -0.75 -2.79
N LEU A 60 -15.52 -0.46 -3.55
CA LEU A 60 -14.32 0.19 -3.04
C LEU A 60 -14.26 1.65 -3.49
N LEU A 61 -14.05 2.57 -2.56
CA LEU A 61 -13.67 3.95 -2.85
C LEU A 61 -12.21 4.14 -2.46
N VAL A 62 -11.38 4.53 -3.43
CA VAL A 62 -9.96 4.83 -3.19
C VAL A 62 -9.73 6.32 -3.37
N LEU A 63 -9.20 6.98 -2.35
CA LEU A 63 -8.91 8.41 -2.37
C LEU A 63 -7.40 8.62 -2.45
N CYS A 64 -6.91 9.08 -3.61
CA CYS A 64 -5.48 9.23 -3.87
C CYS A 64 -5.04 10.69 -3.73
N GLY A 65 -4.02 10.93 -2.91
CA GLY A 65 -3.25 12.18 -2.92
C GLY A 65 -2.22 12.20 -4.06
N GLY A 66 -1.45 13.29 -4.17
CA GLY A 66 -0.41 13.44 -5.21
C GLY A 66 0.99 12.93 -4.86
N GLY A 67 1.13 12.12 -3.80
CA GLY A 67 2.42 11.56 -3.37
C GLY A 67 2.45 10.04 -3.47
N ASN A 68 3.49 9.40 -2.94
CA ASN A 68 3.72 7.95 -3.02
C ASN A 68 2.50 7.12 -2.55
N ASN A 69 1.87 7.50 -1.44
CA ASN A 69 0.66 6.82 -0.95
C ASN A 69 -0.52 6.91 -1.95
N GLY A 70 -0.55 7.95 -2.77
CA GLY A 70 -1.49 8.06 -3.88
C GLY A 70 -1.24 6.97 -4.92
N GLY A 71 0.03 6.74 -5.27
CA GLY A 71 0.48 5.64 -6.13
C GLY A 71 0.10 4.27 -5.58
N ASP A 72 0.30 4.01 -4.28
CA ASP A 72 -0.18 2.78 -3.62
C ASP A 72 -1.70 2.60 -3.82
N GLY A 73 -2.47 3.69 -3.69
CA GLY A 73 -3.90 3.70 -3.94
C GLY A 73 -4.27 3.36 -5.39
N TYR A 74 -3.51 3.85 -6.37
CA TYR A 74 -3.70 3.46 -7.77
C TYR A 74 -3.45 1.97 -7.99
N VAL A 75 -2.45 1.39 -7.32
CA VAL A 75 -2.20 -0.05 -7.35
C VAL A 75 -3.37 -0.83 -6.74
N VAL A 76 -3.89 -0.40 -5.59
CA VAL A 76 -5.09 -1.01 -4.96
C VAL A 76 -6.28 -0.97 -5.92
N ALA A 77 -6.55 0.19 -6.52
CA ALA A 77 -7.67 0.34 -7.45
C ALA A 77 -7.52 -0.55 -8.68
N LYS A 78 -6.31 -0.64 -9.25
CA LYS A 78 -6.01 -1.54 -10.37
C LYS A 78 -6.26 -3.00 -10.02
N LEU A 79 -5.79 -3.46 -8.86
CA LEU A 79 -6.01 -4.84 -8.40
C LEU A 79 -7.49 -5.13 -8.14
N ALA A 80 -8.22 -4.18 -7.56
CA ALA A 80 -9.67 -4.27 -7.38
C ALA A 80 -10.42 -4.43 -8.72
N MET A 81 -10.07 -3.63 -9.73
CA MET A 81 -10.63 -3.76 -11.08
C MET A 81 -10.34 -5.15 -11.67
N GLN A 82 -9.11 -5.65 -11.53
CA GLN A 82 -8.71 -6.96 -12.05
C GLN A 82 -9.45 -8.13 -11.37
N LYS A 83 -9.88 -7.95 -10.12
CA LYS A 83 -10.68 -8.94 -9.38
C LYS A 83 -12.20 -8.77 -9.55
N GLY A 84 -12.63 -7.85 -10.42
CA GLY A 84 -14.06 -7.61 -10.67
C GLY A 84 -14.77 -6.85 -9.56
N ILE A 85 -14.03 -6.27 -8.62
CA ILE A 85 -14.59 -5.45 -7.53
C ILE A 85 -14.98 -4.10 -8.12
N LYS A 86 -16.20 -3.62 -7.81
CA LYS A 86 -16.63 -2.29 -8.25
C LYS A 86 -15.84 -1.22 -7.50
N VAL A 87 -14.89 -0.59 -8.17
CA VAL A 87 -14.04 0.45 -7.59
C VAL A 87 -14.33 1.82 -8.20
N THR A 88 -14.26 2.85 -7.36
CA THR A 88 -14.19 4.27 -7.74
C THR A 88 -12.90 4.84 -7.18
N LEU A 89 -12.07 5.42 -8.03
CA LEU A 89 -10.88 6.14 -7.60
C LEU A 89 -11.12 7.64 -7.75
N TRP A 90 -10.81 8.39 -6.70
CA TRP A 90 -10.81 9.85 -6.73
C TRP A 90 -9.42 10.36 -6.38
N SER A 91 -8.78 11.02 -7.34
CA SER A 91 -7.54 11.76 -7.09
C SER A 91 -7.86 13.20 -6.67
N VAL A 92 -7.21 13.66 -5.61
CA VAL A 92 -7.31 15.04 -5.11
C VAL A 92 -6.50 16.01 -5.99
N VAL A 93 -5.57 15.47 -6.80
CA VAL A 93 -4.78 16.23 -7.78
C VAL A 93 -5.10 15.76 -9.20
N SER A 94 -4.90 16.63 -10.20
CA SER A 94 -5.01 16.19 -11.61
C SER A 94 -4.01 15.06 -11.86
N PRO A 95 -4.38 13.97 -12.55
CA PRO A 95 -3.44 12.91 -12.93
C PRO A 95 -2.21 13.44 -13.66
N ASP A 96 -2.36 14.51 -14.46
CA ASP A 96 -1.24 15.14 -15.19
C ASP A 96 -0.21 15.85 -14.30
N LYS A 97 -0.51 15.96 -13.00
CA LYS A 97 0.38 16.56 -11.99
C LYS A 97 1.05 15.52 -11.11
N LEU A 98 0.80 14.23 -11.35
CA LEU A 98 1.51 13.16 -10.67
C LEU A 98 2.98 13.16 -11.12
N ILE A 99 3.88 12.89 -10.18
CA ILE A 99 5.33 12.93 -10.37
C ILE A 99 5.97 11.69 -9.76
N GLY A 100 7.09 11.27 -10.33
CA GLY A 100 7.83 10.10 -9.85
C GLY A 100 7.07 8.81 -10.13
N ASP A 101 6.96 7.95 -9.12
CA ASP A 101 6.36 6.62 -9.24
C ASP A 101 4.82 6.62 -9.11
N ALA A 102 4.23 7.78 -8.77
CA ALA A 102 2.78 7.94 -8.57
C ALA A 102 2.02 8.18 -9.89
#